data_AF-A0A948B199-F1
#
_entry.id   AF-A0A948B199-F1
#
_cell.length_a   1.000
_cell.length_b   1.000
_cell.length_c   1.000
_cell.angle_alpha   90.00
_cell.angle_beta   90.00
_cell.angle_gamma   90.00
#
_symmetry.space_group_name_H-M   'P 1'
#
loop_
_entity.id
_entity.type
_entity.pdbx_description
1 polymer ?
#
loop_
_entity_poly.entity_id
_entity_poly.type
_entity_poly.pdbx_seq_one_letter_code
_entity_poly.pdbx_strand_id
1 'polypeptide(L)'
;MIASPAQATAGSISNFFAFSWRNSNGGKFNAGSQCTLFIPAGWTAPQNTNASHPGYVSVAPVGNASAAINSIAGSTSWTVTVDFTANQSDNHGFNLDYAGNDTRVTAPTTPGPYTFVTQTRQSGGTLTAIAASPTITVTKVVAGITLHNLSQTYDGTPRVVTATTEPPGLTVDITYDGSPEAPINAGVYAVTGTVNDAMYQGEATGVLVIEQAGGSRLETFNNFTYTGSTYASGTFLGQDGSTWAYARARGDLSITGRSPTLEKAKGAYIRSGTIPGGVAALELKYRKAATQPLNCAIHVNGTRVGAITGGNGTVLTWTSGVLNIQGEVVLLFSNNVNSGAITLDDISWIGHSFAPLPAEVTLHDLSQTYDGTPRGVTATTDPPGLAVDLTYDGSTNPPINAGNYAVVGTVNDSNYVGSASDILVVNKADQTITFPNPGPQETTNRVGLSATASSGQGVSFAVVS
;
A
#
# COMPACT_ATOMS: atom_id res chain seq x y z
N MET A 1 18.81 16.44 -31.47
CA MET A 1 18.58 17.72 -30.76
C MET A 1 18.30 17.37 -29.32
N ILE A 2 18.78 18.16 -28.36
CA ILE A 2 18.67 17.87 -26.92
C ILE A 2 17.87 19.00 -26.26
N ALA A 3 16.96 18.66 -25.35
CA ALA A 3 16.23 19.64 -24.52
C ALA A 3 16.82 19.69 -23.12
N SER A 4 16.87 20.89 -22.53
CA SER A 4 17.27 21.10 -21.15
C SER A 4 16.39 22.17 -20.49
N PRO A 5 15.77 21.89 -19.33
CA PRO A 5 15.66 20.58 -18.70
C PRO A 5 14.80 19.61 -19.53
N ALA A 6 14.96 18.31 -19.31
CA ALA A 6 14.15 17.27 -19.98
C ALA A 6 12.92 16.85 -19.16
N GLN A 7 12.53 17.64 -18.16
CA GLN A 7 11.41 17.35 -17.27
C GLN A 7 10.62 18.62 -16.93
N ALA A 8 9.35 18.42 -16.63
CA ALA A 8 8.45 19.44 -16.10
C ALA A 8 7.42 18.80 -15.16
N THR A 9 6.74 19.63 -14.37
CA THR A 9 5.62 19.17 -13.54
C THR A 9 4.30 19.54 -14.23
N ALA A 10 3.30 18.66 -14.14
CA ALA A 10 1.98 18.86 -14.75
C ALA A 10 1.38 20.22 -14.36
N GLY A 11 0.97 21.01 -15.36
CA GLY A 11 0.36 22.33 -15.16
C GLY A 11 1.30 23.42 -14.62
N SER A 12 2.58 23.14 -14.37
CA SER A 12 3.54 24.16 -13.90
C SER A 12 3.66 25.30 -14.90
N ILE A 13 3.65 26.54 -14.43
CA ILE A 13 3.65 27.77 -15.27
C ILE A 13 5.03 28.40 -15.45
N SER A 14 6.03 27.89 -14.73
CA SER A 14 7.37 28.47 -14.63
C SER A 14 8.42 27.57 -15.27
N ASN A 15 8.20 27.17 -16.53
CA ASN A 15 9.18 26.40 -17.28
C ASN A 15 9.97 27.28 -18.26
N PHE A 16 11.21 26.87 -18.48
CA PHE A 16 12.11 27.34 -19.53
C PHE A 16 12.70 26.10 -20.18
N PHE A 17 12.69 26.02 -21.52
CA PHE A 17 13.34 24.92 -22.23
C PHE A 17 14.30 25.46 -23.27
N ALA A 18 15.57 25.04 -23.18
CA ALA A 18 16.57 25.25 -24.21
C ALA A 18 16.68 24.00 -25.08
N PHE A 19 16.53 24.17 -26.38
CA PHE A 19 16.71 23.13 -27.39
C PHE A 19 18.02 23.36 -28.14
N SER A 20 18.98 22.46 -27.94
CA SER A 20 20.28 22.52 -28.60
C SER A 20 20.29 21.61 -29.82
N TRP A 21 20.43 22.21 -31.00
CA TRP A 21 20.72 21.49 -32.23
C TRP A 21 22.18 21.71 -32.62
N ARG A 22 22.87 20.61 -32.95
CA ARG A 22 24.27 20.61 -33.36
C ARG A 22 24.43 19.76 -34.60
N ASN A 23 25.31 20.18 -35.49
CA ASN A 23 25.58 19.52 -36.76
C ASN A 23 26.51 18.31 -36.57
N SER A 24 26.00 17.27 -35.91
CA SER A 24 26.71 16.02 -35.68
C SER A 24 26.82 15.15 -36.94
N ASN A 25 26.03 15.44 -37.98
CA ASN A 25 26.10 14.77 -39.27
C ASN A 25 27.20 15.47 -40.08
N GLY A 26 28.21 14.75 -40.54
CA GLY A 26 29.40 15.29 -41.19
C GLY A 26 29.17 15.99 -42.55
N GLY A 27 28.13 16.79 -42.74
CA GLY A 27 27.89 17.61 -43.93
C GLY A 27 27.62 19.07 -43.57
N LYS A 28 27.82 20.01 -44.49
CA LYS A 28 27.51 21.44 -44.29
C LYS A 28 26.03 21.70 -44.56
N PHE A 29 25.38 22.51 -43.73
CA PHE A 29 24.06 23.10 -44.02
C PHE A 29 24.21 24.48 -44.63
N ASN A 30 23.78 24.63 -45.89
CA ASN A 30 23.91 25.87 -46.66
C ASN A 30 22.69 26.79 -46.48
N ALA A 31 22.82 28.04 -46.93
CA ALA A 31 21.71 28.99 -46.91
C ALA A 31 20.46 28.42 -47.59
N GLY A 32 19.30 28.57 -46.95
CA GLY A 32 18.03 27.94 -47.34
C GLY A 32 17.76 26.58 -46.66
N SER A 33 18.65 26.11 -45.78
CA SER A 33 18.38 24.96 -44.91
C SER A 33 17.44 25.33 -43.78
N GLN A 34 16.65 24.36 -43.32
CA GLN A 34 15.64 24.58 -42.27
C GLN A 34 15.63 23.47 -41.23
N CYS A 35 15.35 23.84 -40.00
CA CYS A 35 15.01 22.93 -38.90
C CYS A 35 13.60 23.24 -38.42
N THR A 36 12.76 22.22 -38.26
CA THR A 36 11.46 22.36 -37.63
C THR A 36 11.46 21.70 -36.26
N LEU A 37 10.86 22.37 -35.28
CA LEU A 37 10.59 21.84 -33.94
C LEU A 37 9.08 21.80 -33.74
N PHE A 38 8.52 20.60 -33.64
CA PHE A 38 7.13 20.40 -33.28
C PHE A 38 6.96 20.49 -31.77
N ILE A 39 6.07 21.37 -31.31
CA ILE A 39 5.67 21.52 -29.92
C ILE A 39 4.28 20.86 -29.80
N PRO A 40 4.14 19.75 -29.04
CA PRO A 40 2.87 19.06 -28.88
C PRO A 40 1.79 19.91 -28.21
N ALA A 41 0.54 19.45 -28.27
CA ALA A 41 -0.56 20.11 -27.58
C ALA A 41 -0.39 20.15 -26.05
N GLY A 42 -0.97 21.18 -25.44
CA GLY A 42 -0.99 21.40 -23.99
C GLY A 42 0.11 22.32 -23.46
N TRP A 43 1.16 22.55 -24.25
CA TRP A 43 2.18 23.57 -23.94
C TRP A 43 1.68 24.98 -24.31
N THR A 44 2.21 26.02 -23.66
CA THR A 44 1.93 27.42 -24.01
C THR A 44 2.14 27.70 -25.50
N ALA A 45 1.27 28.46 -26.17
CA ALA A 45 1.49 28.79 -27.58
C ALA A 45 2.86 29.49 -27.78
N PRO A 46 3.75 28.97 -28.66
CA PRO A 46 4.98 29.65 -29.02
C PRO A 46 4.69 30.95 -29.78
N GLN A 47 5.51 31.97 -29.56
CA GLN A 47 5.43 33.26 -30.26
C GLN A 47 6.82 33.90 -30.34
N ASN A 48 7.04 34.85 -31.25
CA ASN A 48 8.33 35.54 -31.41
C ASN A 48 8.18 37.07 -31.50
N THR A 49 7.08 37.62 -31.00
CA THR A 49 6.73 39.04 -31.14
C THR A 49 6.99 39.84 -29.86
N ASN A 50 6.94 39.22 -28.68
CA ASN A 50 7.15 39.91 -27.43
C ASN A 50 7.89 39.03 -26.41
N ALA A 51 9.16 39.34 -26.17
CA ALA A 51 9.99 38.58 -25.23
C ALA A 51 9.44 38.58 -23.80
N SER A 52 8.66 39.58 -23.40
CA SER A 52 8.03 39.64 -22.08
C SER A 52 6.70 38.87 -21.97
N HIS A 53 6.30 38.06 -22.95
CA HIS A 53 5.09 37.22 -22.89
C HIS A 53 5.42 35.72 -22.84
N PRO A 54 4.53 34.89 -22.25
CA PRO A 54 4.69 33.43 -22.23
C PRO A 54 4.95 32.84 -23.63
N GLY A 55 5.71 31.75 -23.67
CA GLY A 55 6.00 31.03 -24.91
C GLY A 55 6.83 31.81 -25.94
N TYR A 56 7.53 32.89 -25.55
CA TYR A 56 8.47 33.52 -26.49
C TYR A 56 9.51 32.50 -26.96
N VAL A 57 9.87 32.57 -28.24
CA VAL A 57 10.89 31.71 -28.84
C VAL A 57 11.98 32.61 -29.38
N SER A 58 13.21 32.36 -28.94
CA SER A 58 14.41 33.00 -29.46
C SER A 58 15.34 31.93 -30.04
N VAL A 59 16.23 32.35 -30.94
CA VAL A 59 17.25 31.46 -31.48
C VAL A 59 18.58 32.19 -31.55
N ALA A 60 19.64 31.52 -31.14
CA ALA A 60 21.00 32.02 -31.19
C ALA A 60 21.90 31.01 -31.93
N PRO A 61 22.66 31.44 -32.95
CA PRO A 61 23.64 30.58 -33.60
C PRO A 61 24.78 30.23 -32.64
N VAL A 62 25.35 29.04 -32.82
CA VAL A 62 26.49 28.53 -32.05
C VAL A 62 27.61 28.15 -33.01
N GLY A 63 28.82 28.67 -32.73
CA GLY A 63 29.99 28.46 -33.58
C GLY A 63 29.84 29.10 -34.97
N ASN A 64 30.38 28.46 -36.01
CA ASN A 64 30.29 28.96 -37.38
C ASN A 64 28.96 28.53 -38.04
N ALA A 65 27.91 29.22 -37.64
CA ALA A 65 26.53 28.98 -38.02
C ALA A 65 25.73 30.30 -38.09
N SER A 66 24.57 30.26 -38.72
CA SER A 66 23.55 31.32 -38.66
C SER A 66 22.22 30.68 -38.27
N ALA A 67 21.34 31.41 -37.57
CA ALA A 67 20.01 30.92 -37.24
C ALA A 67 19.03 32.09 -37.08
N ALA A 68 17.81 31.94 -37.60
CA ALA A 68 16.73 32.89 -37.45
C ALA A 68 15.37 32.16 -37.43
N ILE A 69 14.44 32.64 -36.61
CA ILE A 69 13.06 32.12 -36.63
C ILE A 69 12.41 32.55 -37.95
N ASN A 70 12.03 31.58 -38.76
CA ASN A 70 11.32 31.78 -40.03
C ASN A 70 9.82 31.95 -39.81
N SER A 71 9.21 31.02 -39.07
CA SER A 71 7.78 31.00 -38.83
C SER A 71 7.41 30.19 -37.60
N ILE A 72 6.25 30.53 -37.03
CA ILE A 72 5.57 29.75 -35.99
C ILE A 72 4.15 29.51 -36.50
N ALA A 73 3.79 28.25 -36.72
CA ALA A 73 2.49 27.89 -37.29
C ALA A 73 1.82 26.80 -36.44
N GLY A 74 0.51 26.92 -36.25
CA GLY A 74 -0.25 25.99 -35.42
C GLY A 74 -1.45 26.65 -34.74
N SER A 75 -2.14 25.86 -33.91
CA SER A 75 -3.26 26.36 -33.09
C SER A 75 -3.36 25.60 -31.78
N THR A 76 -3.31 24.26 -31.83
CA THR A 76 -3.29 23.38 -30.65
C THR A 76 -1.93 22.74 -30.44
N SER A 77 -1.32 22.27 -31.52
CA SER A 77 0.11 21.94 -31.60
C SER A 77 0.78 22.92 -32.57
N TRP A 78 2.08 23.09 -32.43
CA TRP A 78 2.80 24.16 -33.11
C TRP A 78 4.06 23.64 -33.77
N THR A 79 4.45 24.27 -34.88
CA THR A 79 5.73 24.03 -35.54
C THR A 79 6.49 25.34 -35.57
N VAL A 80 7.67 25.36 -34.94
CA VAL A 80 8.63 26.45 -35.07
C VAL A 80 9.62 26.09 -36.16
N THR A 81 9.73 26.92 -37.18
CA THR A 81 10.70 26.76 -38.27
C THR A 81 11.86 27.72 -38.08
N VAL A 82 13.08 27.19 -38.09
CA VAL A 82 14.33 27.94 -38.01
C VAL A 82 15.03 27.84 -39.37
N ASP A 83 15.29 28.97 -40.01
CA ASP A 83 16.24 29.03 -41.12
C ASP A 83 17.65 29.07 -40.54
N PHE A 84 18.55 28.19 -41.01
CA PHE A 84 19.89 28.11 -40.45
C PHE A 84 20.96 27.74 -41.48
N THR A 85 22.22 28.05 -41.13
CA THR A 85 23.42 27.48 -41.76
C THR A 85 24.30 26.90 -40.68
N ALA A 86 25.06 25.85 -40.98
CA ALA A 86 26.02 25.28 -40.04
C ALA A 86 27.16 24.60 -40.81
N ASN A 87 28.40 25.01 -40.52
CA ASN A 87 29.56 24.30 -41.05
C ASN A 87 29.70 22.90 -40.44
N GLN A 88 30.51 22.05 -41.07
CA GLN A 88 30.77 20.68 -40.61
C GLN A 88 31.56 20.71 -39.28
N SER A 89 30.85 20.53 -38.17
CA SER A 89 31.40 20.32 -36.82
C SER A 89 30.23 20.01 -35.87
N ASP A 90 30.46 19.10 -34.95
CA ASP A 90 29.61 18.78 -33.81
C ASP A 90 29.33 19.98 -32.87
N ASN A 91 30.09 21.07 -32.97
CA ASN A 91 29.87 22.28 -32.18
C ASN A 91 29.15 23.40 -32.94
N HIS A 92 28.88 23.24 -34.23
CA HIS A 92 28.18 24.26 -35.02
C HIS A 92 26.67 23.97 -35.06
N GLY A 93 25.86 25.00 -34.85
CA GLY A 93 24.40 24.85 -34.86
C GLY A 93 23.70 26.04 -34.23
N PHE A 94 22.69 25.79 -33.41
CA PHE A 94 21.96 26.83 -32.71
C PHE A 94 21.35 26.33 -31.41
N ASN A 95 21.05 27.27 -30.52
CA ASN A 95 20.19 27.07 -29.37
C ASN A 95 18.87 27.79 -29.64
N LEU A 96 17.76 27.11 -29.39
CA LEU A 96 16.43 27.68 -29.41
C LEU A 96 15.90 27.69 -27.98
N ASP A 97 15.63 28.87 -27.45
CA ASP A 97 15.02 29.01 -26.14
C ASP A 97 13.52 29.16 -26.33
N TYR A 98 12.76 28.36 -25.60
CA TYR A 98 11.31 28.40 -25.55
C TYR A 98 10.90 28.80 -24.13
N ALA A 99 10.81 30.12 -23.96
CA ALA A 99 10.54 30.82 -22.71
C ALA A 99 10.35 32.32 -22.98
N GLY A 100 9.63 33.03 -22.11
CA GLY A 100 9.71 34.50 -22.06
C GLY A 100 11.09 34.97 -21.60
N ASN A 101 11.25 36.27 -21.34
CA ASN A 101 12.39 36.86 -20.62
C ASN A 101 12.68 36.19 -19.25
N ASP A 102 11.82 35.26 -18.81
CA ASP A 102 11.90 34.41 -17.62
C ASP A 102 11.30 33.00 -17.91
N THR A 103 11.20 32.15 -16.89
CA THR A 103 10.48 30.87 -16.91
C THR A 103 8.96 31.06 -16.99
N ARG A 104 8.37 31.00 -18.19
CA ARG A 104 6.95 31.33 -18.42
C ARG A 104 6.25 30.40 -19.41
N VAL A 105 6.74 29.18 -19.58
CA VAL A 105 6.01 28.14 -20.30
C VAL A 105 5.17 27.33 -19.31
N THR A 106 3.88 27.19 -19.62
CA THR A 106 2.97 26.28 -18.95
C THR A 106 3.09 24.89 -19.56
N ALA A 107 3.38 23.90 -18.71
CA ALA A 107 3.40 22.49 -19.09
C ALA A 107 1.96 21.93 -19.22
N PRO A 108 1.77 20.88 -20.04
CA PRO A 108 0.51 20.14 -20.09
C PRO A 108 0.06 19.65 -18.70
N THR A 109 -1.24 19.53 -18.50
CA THR A 109 -1.82 18.96 -17.28
C THR A 109 -1.79 17.43 -17.28
N THR A 110 -1.74 16.80 -18.45
CA THR A 110 -1.60 15.34 -18.56
C THR A 110 -0.14 14.93 -18.37
N PRO A 111 0.20 14.12 -17.36
CA PRO A 111 1.55 13.58 -17.20
C PRO A 111 1.91 12.61 -18.33
N GLY A 112 3.21 12.52 -18.65
CA GLY A 112 3.72 11.60 -19.65
C GLY A 112 4.87 12.19 -20.48
N PRO A 113 5.45 11.39 -21.39
CA PRO A 113 6.48 11.85 -22.30
C PRO A 113 5.88 12.70 -23.43
N TYR A 114 6.41 13.90 -23.63
CA TYR A 114 6.08 14.77 -24.75
C TYR A 114 7.28 14.86 -25.69
N THR A 115 7.17 14.25 -26.87
CA THR A 115 8.23 14.27 -27.88
C THR A 115 8.10 15.49 -28.78
N PHE A 116 9.15 16.29 -28.80
CA PHE A 116 9.26 17.49 -29.62
C PHE A 116 9.88 17.11 -30.96
N VAL A 117 9.05 16.56 -31.85
CA VAL A 117 9.50 15.99 -33.12
C VAL A 117 10.30 17.03 -33.91
N THR A 118 11.55 16.70 -34.20
CA THR A 118 12.47 17.61 -34.88
C THR A 118 12.80 17.08 -36.27
N GLN A 119 12.73 17.94 -37.28
CA GLN A 119 13.12 17.60 -38.64
C GLN A 119 14.10 18.64 -39.18
N THR A 120 14.95 18.24 -40.12
CA THR A 120 15.85 19.14 -40.83
C THR A 120 15.78 18.90 -42.33
N ARG A 121 16.11 19.93 -43.11
CA ARG A 121 16.37 19.81 -44.55
C ARG A 121 17.54 20.67 -44.98
N GLN A 122 18.22 20.23 -46.03
CA GLN A 122 19.15 21.05 -46.80
C GLN A 122 18.38 22.05 -47.68
N SER A 123 19.10 23.05 -48.21
CA SER A 123 18.57 23.98 -49.20
C SER A 123 17.94 23.25 -50.40
N GLY A 124 16.68 23.55 -50.70
CA GLY A 124 15.90 22.89 -51.75
C GLY A 124 15.47 21.45 -51.47
N GLY A 125 15.82 20.87 -50.32
CA GLY A 125 15.46 19.50 -49.94
C GLY A 125 14.09 19.37 -49.26
N THR A 126 13.78 18.15 -48.80
CA THR A 126 12.58 17.79 -48.02
C THR A 126 12.92 17.67 -46.54
N LEU A 127 11.99 18.04 -45.65
CA LEU A 127 12.15 17.85 -44.20
C LEU A 127 12.16 16.36 -43.86
N THR A 128 13.20 15.93 -43.15
CA THR A 128 13.36 14.57 -42.63
C THR A 128 13.58 14.61 -41.13
N ALA A 129 12.98 13.67 -40.40
CA ALA A 129 13.22 13.52 -38.97
C ALA A 129 14.71 13.31 -38.68
N ILE A 130 15.20 13.96 -37.63
CA ILE A 130 16.56 13.70 -37.14
C ILE A 130 16.61 12.37 -36.36
N ALA A 131 17.80 11.82 -36.17
CA ALA A 131 18.00 10.53 -35.50
C ALA A 131 17.36 10.44 -34.10
N ALA A 132 17.39 11.54 -33.33
CA ALA A 132 16.76 11.63 -32.02
C ALA A 132 16.12 13.00 -31.80
N SER A 133 14.79 13.00 -31.65
CA SER A 133 14.01 14.16 -31.23
C SER A 133 14.05 14.28 -29.70
N PRO A 134 14.08 15.50 -29.14
CA PRO A 134 14.03 15.70 -27.70
C PRO A 134 12.67 15.31 -27.13
N THR A 135 12.67 14.78 -25.91
CA THR A 135 11.47 14.46 -25.15
C THR A 135 11.54 15.21 -23.81
N ILE A 136 10.43 15.81 -23.41
CA ILE A 136 10.25 16.37 -22.07
C ILE A 136 9.24 15.50 -21.34
N THR A 137 9.63 14.96 -20.19
CA THR A 137 8.72 14.16 -19.35
C THR A 137 7.98 15.06 -18.37
N VAL A 138 6.65 15.06 -18.47
CA VAL A 138 5.77 15.75 -17.52
C VAL A 138 5.41 14.78 -16.39
N THR A 139 5.73 15.15 -15.16
CA THR A 139 5.47 14.35 -13.95
C THR A 139 4.28 14.92 -13.15
N LYS A 140 3.61 14.07 -12.37
CA LYS A 140 2.55 14.51 -11.45
C LYS A 140 3.13 15.35 -10.31
N VAL A 141 2.34 16.26 -9.77
CA VAL A 141 2.65 17.01 -8.55
C VAL A 141 2.49 16.07 -7.35
N VAL A 142 3.45 16.07 -6.43
CA VAL A 142 3.31 15.33 -5.16
C VAL A 142 2.40 16.11 -4.22
N ALA A 143 1.32 15.49 -3.76
CA ALA A 143 0.39 15.99 -2.76
C ALA A 143 0.62 15.30 -1.42
N GLY A 144 0.53 16.06 -0.33
CA GLY A 144 0.56 15.51 1.02
C GLY A 144 -0.79 14.92 1.40
N ILE A 145 -0.80 13.82 2.16
CA ILE A 145 -2.00 13.20 2.74
C ILE A 145 -1.85 13.16 4.26
N THR A 146 -2.93 13.44 4.99
CA THR A 146 -3.01 13.21 6.45
C THR A 146 -4.24 12.37 6.74
N LEU A 147 -4.03 11.22 7.39
CA LEU A 147 -5.10 10.30 7.81
C LEU A 147 -5.63 10.68 9.19
N HIS A 148 -6.95 10.55 9.38
CA HIS A 148 -7.68 10.92 10.59
C HIS A 148 -8.62 9.80 11.04
N ASN A 149 -9.17 9.90 12.25
CA ASN A 149 -10.14 8.92 12.77
C ASN A 149 -9.58 7.49 12.82
N LEU A 150 -8.29 7.36 13.14
CA LEU A 150 -7.56 6.10 13.21
C LEU A 150 -7.84 5.29 14.51
N SER A 151 -8.63 5.83 15.44
CA SER A 151 -9.05 5.13 16.65
C SER A 151 -10.56 5.20 16.75
N GLN A 152 -11.21 4.04 16.74
CA GLN A 152 -12.66 3.90 16.70
C GLN A 152 -13.10 2.80 17.67
N THR A 153 -14.37 2.79 18.06
CA THR A 153 -14.97 1.73 18.89
C THR A 153 -15.87 0.86 18.01
N TYR A 154 -15.91 -0.44 18.21
CA TYR A 154 -16.84 -1.34 17.53
C TYR A 154 -18.31 -1.01 17.89
N ASP A 155 -19.18 -0.80 16.89
CA ASP A 155 -20.64 -0.70 17.07
C ASP A 155 -21.46 -1.61 16.13
N GLY A 156 -20.79 -2.46 15.34
CA GLY A 156 -21.44 -3.31 14.34
C GLY A 156 -21.68 -2.68 12.96
N THR A 157 -21.15 -1.48 12.69
CA THR A 157 -21.16 -0.83 11.37
C THR A 157 -19.74 -0.61 10.80
N PRO A 158 -19.57 -0.42 9.47
CA PRO A 158 -18.26 -0.19 8.86
C PRO A 158 -17.54 1.04 9.43
N ARG A 159 -16.24 0.90 9.71
CA ARG A 159 -15.39 1.92 10.34
C ARG A 159 -14.48 2.56 9.31
N VAL A 160 -14.78 3.81 9.01
CA VAL A 160 -14.17 4.56 7.92
C VAL A 160 -13.12 5.52 8.49
N VAL A 161 -11.91 5.44 7.96
CA VAL A 161 -10.86 6.46 8.09
C VAL A 161 -11.12 7.58 7.11
N THR A 162 -10.80 8.80 7.51
CA THR A 162 -10.89 9.97 6.65
C THR A 162 -9.51 10.52 6.36
N ALA A 163 -9.38 11.26 5.26
CA ALA A 163 -8.11 11.86 4.85
C ALA A 163 -8.31 13.34 4.46
N THR A 164 -7.27 14.14 4.67
CA THR A 164 -7.15 15.49 4.09
C THR A 164 -5.90 15.57 3.23
N THR A 165 -5.92 16.40 2.19
CA THR A 165 -4.80 16.56 1.26
C THR A 165 -4.28 17.99 1.25
N GLU A 166 -3.01 18.15 0.87
CA GLU A 166 -2.44 19.43 0.46
C GLU A 166 -1.87 19.28 -0.96
N PRO A 167 -2.45 19.95 -1.98
CA PRO A 167 -3.55 20.92 -1.90
C PRO A 167 -4.89 20.29 -1.49
N PRO A 168 -5.83 21.08 -0.92
CA PRO A 168 -7.10 20.56 -0.41
C PRO A 168 -8.06 20.15 -1.52
N GLY A 169 -8.87 19.12 -1.25
CA GLY A 169 -9.97 18.68 -2.12
C GLY A 169 -9.61 17.63 -3.16
N LEU A 170 -8.43 17.03 -3.08
CA LEU A 170 -8.07 15.87 -3.91
C LEU A 170 -8.77 14.61 -3.38
N THR A 171 -9.19 13.74 -4.30
CA THR A 171 -9.76 12.43 -3.95
C THR A 171 -8.66 11.50 -3.43
N VAL A 172 -8.92 10.82 -2.32
CA VAL A 172 -8.02 9.80 -1.75
C VAL A 172 -8.76 8.47 -1.71
N ASP A 173 -8.22 7.47 -2.38
CA ASP A 173 -8.66 6.08 -2.27
C ASP A 173 -8.05 5.49 -1.00
N ILE A 174 -8.88 5.03 -0.07
CA ILE A 174 -8.46 4.45 1.21
C ILE A 174 -8.67 2.95 1.17
N THR A 175 -7.66 2.19 1.59
CA THR A 175 -7.73 0.74 1.75
C THR A 175 -7.35 0.32 3.17
N TYR A 176 -7.88 -0.81 3.60
CA TYR A 176 -7.70 -1.46 4.90
C TYR A 176 -7.17 -2.88 4.64
N ASP A 177 -5.92 -3.15 5.01
CA ASP A 177 -5.22 -4.40 4.66
C ASP A 177 -5.29 -4.70 3.14
N GLY A 178 -5.23 -3.65 2.32
CA GLY A 178 -5.36 -3.72 0.86
C GLY A 178 -6.80 -3.86 0.32
N SER A 179 -7.80 -4.01 1.20
CA SER A 179 -9.22 -4.03 0.82
C SER A 179 -9.81 -2.62 0.78
N PRO A 180 -10.62 -2.25 -0.25
CA PRO A 180 -11.36 -0.97 -0.24
C PRO A 180 -12.60 -1.00 0.68
N GLU A 181 -13.01 -2.18 1.15
CA GLU A 181 -14.16 -2.34 2.04
C GLU A 181 -13.76 -1.99 3.47
N ALA A 182 -14.49 -1.05 4.08
CA ALA A 182 -14.21 -0.61 5.43
C ALA A 182 -14.49 -1.73 6.46
N PRO A 183 -13.58 -1.97 7.41
CA PRO A 183 -13.73 -3.03 8.40
C PRO A 183 -14.89 -2.76 9.36
N ILE A 184 -15.64 -3.81 9.72
CA ILE A 184 -16.71 -3.73 10.72
C ILE A 184 -16.21 -4.21 12.08
N ASN A 185 -15.44 -5.30 12.09
CA ASN A 185 -15.08 -5.99 13.32
C ASN A 185 -14.07 -5.20 14.14
N ALA A 186 -14.07 -5.42 15.46
CA ALA A 186 -12.95 -4.98 16.28
C ALA A 186 -11.66 -5.65 15.80
N GLY A 187 -10.56 -4.93 15.90
CA GLY A 187 -9.29 -5.34 15.35
C GLY A 187 -8.44 -4.15 14.99
N VAL A 188 -7.33 -4.42 14.34
CA VAL A 188 -6.45 -3.38 13.84
C VAL A 188 -6.13 -3.64 12.39
N TYR A 189 -6.18 -2.59 11.59
CA TYR A 189 -6.17 -2.65 10.13
C TYR A 189 -5.10 -1.68 9.61
N ALA A 190 -4.21 -2.15 8.75
CA ALA A 190 -3.27 -1.29 8.04
C ALA A 190 -4.05 -0.41 7.06
N VAL A 191 -3.87 0.90 7.13
CA VAL A 191 -4.58 1.87 6.30
C VAL A 191 -3.60 2.44 5.29
N THR A 192 -3.93 2.39 4.00
CA THR A 192 -3.20 3.09 2.94
C THR A 192 -4.14 4.05 2.23
N GLY A 193 -3.79 5.33 2.21
CA GLY A 193 -4.47 6.36 1.42
C GLY A 193 -3.64 6.77 0.22
N THR A 194 -4.22 6.71 -0.99
CA THR A 194 -3.55 7.06 -2.25
C THR A 194 -4.34 8.15 -2.99
N VAL A 195 -3.66 9.21 -3.43
CA VAL A 195 -4.29 10.27 -4.22
C VAL A 195 -4.69 9.74 -5.59
N ASN A 196 -5.98 9.88 -5.92
CA ASN A 196 -6.56 9.55 -7.20
C ASN A 196 -6.91 10.83 -7.97
N ASP A 197 -5.90 11.37 -8.66
CA ASP A 197 -6.04 12.57 -9.46
C ASP A 197 -5.20 12.49 -10.75
N ALA A 198 -5.60 13.21 -11.79
CA ALA A 198 -4.91 13.25 -13.07
C ALA A 198 -3.55 13.98 -12.98
N MET A 199 -3.45 15.03 -12.17
CA MET A 199 -2.28 15.90 -12.02
C MET A 199 -1.51 15.62 -10.73
N TYR A 200 -2.16 15.09 -9.70
CA TYR A 200 -1.53 14.85 -8.40
C TYR A 200 -1.30 13.36 -8.11
N GLN A 201 -0.27 13.09 -7.32
CA GLN A 201 0.07 11.79 -6.76
C GLN A 201 0.44 11.97 -5.29
N GLY A 202 0.26 10.94 -4.48
CA GLY A 202 0.60 10.99 -3.06
C GLY A 202 0.14 9.70 -2.38
N GLU A 203 0.83 9.33 -1.32
CA GLU A 203 0.52 8.15 -0.52
C GLU A 203 0.76 8.50 0.97
N ALA A 204 -0.07 7.96 1.85
CA ALA A 204 0.17 7.94 3.29
C ALA A 204 -0.32 6.63 3.89
N THR A 205 0.41 6.14 4.88
CA THR A 205 0.03 4.96 5.66
C THR A 205 -0.37 5.35 7.07
N GLY A 206 -1.20 4.50 7.69
CA GLY A 206 -1.63 4.63 9.06
C GLY A 206 -2.18 3.30 9.56
N VAL A 207 -2.65 3.29 10.81
CA VAL A 207 -3.21 2.09 11.43
C VAL A 207 -4.56 2.44 12.05
N LEU A 208 -5.63 1.82 11.57
CA LEU A 208 -6.97 1.95 12.16
C LEU A 208 -7.11 0.93 13.29
N VAL A 209 -7.28 1.41 14.51
CA VAL A 209 -7.63 0.60 15.69
C VAL A 209 -9.13 0.68 15.92
N ILE A 210 -9.80 -0.47 15.88
CA ILE A 210 -11.21 -0.62 16.28
C ILE A 210 -11.24 -1.36 17.61
N GLU A 211 -11.44 -0.61 18.69
CA GLU A 211 -11.54 -1.14 20.04
C GLU A 211 -12.87 -1.87 20.25
N GLN A 212 -12.83 -3.11 20.72
CA GLN A 212 -14.03 -3.79 21.21
C GLN A 212 -14.41 -3.24 22.58
N ALA A 213 -15.67 -2.81 22.76
CA ALA A 213 -16.16 -2.36 24.07
C ALA A 213 -16.19 -3.55 25.06
N GLY A 214 -15.30 -3.53 26.06
CA GLY A 214 -15.17 -4.54 27.14
C GLY A 214 -16.30 -4.46 28.17
N GLY A 215 -17.55 -4.60 27.74
CA GLY A 215 -18.70 -4.59 28.62
C GLY A 215 -18.74 -5.82 29.53
N SER A 216 -19.00 -5.59 30.82
CA SER A 216 -19.39 -6.68 31.74
C SER A 216 -20.74 -7.23 31.31
N ARG A 217 -20.84 -8.55 31.16
CA ARG A 217 -22.09 -9.26 30.86
C ARG A 217 -22.45 -10.16 32.04
N LEU A 218 -23.73 -10.45 32.18
CA LEU A 218 -24.29 -11.22 33.30
C LEU A 218 -25.41 -12.14 32.80
N GLU A 219 -25.33 -13.41 33.20
CA GLU A 219 -26.40 -14.40 33.09
C GLU A 219 -26.83 -14.79 34.51
N THR A 220 -27.99 -14.30 34.93
CA THR A 220 -28.65 -14.62 36.22
C THR A 220 -29.58 -15.81 36.12
N PHE A 221 -29.60 -16.50 34.97
CA PHE A 221 -30.52 -17.59 34.66
C PHE A 221 -31.99 -17.23 34.78
N ASN A 222 -32.37 -15.95 34.74
CA ASN A 222 -33.77 -15.54 34.87
C ASN A 222 -34.69 -16.20 33.82
N ASN A 223 -34.14 -16.55 32.66
CA ASN A 223 -34.83 -17.25 31.58
C ASN A 223 -34.79 -18.79 31.69
N PHE A 224 -34.14 -19.36 32.72
CA PHE A 224 -34.18 -20.79 33.01
C PHE A 224 -35.56 -21.17 33.58
N THR A 225 -36.44 -21.65 32.70
CA THR A 225 -37.86 -21.86 32.99
C THR A 225 -38.17 -23.17 33.72
N TYR A 226 -37.28 -24.17 33.64
CA TYR A 226 -37.48 -25.47 34.29
C TYR A 226 -37.43 -25.34 35.82
N THR A 227 -38.47 -25.81 36.52
CA THR A 227 -38.60 -25.74 37.99
C THR A 227 -38.75 -27.11 38.64
N GLY A 228 -38.60 -28.20 37.87
CA GLY A 228 -38.83 -29.55 38.35
C GLY A 228 -37.77 -30.01 39.35
N SER A 229 -38.18 -30.90 40.26
CA SER A 229 -37.31 -31.57 41.24
C SER A 229 -36.63 -32.84 40.72
N THR A 230 -36.97 -33.25 39.50
CA THR A 230 -36.28 -34.31 38.75
C THR A 230 -35.21 -33.72 37.84
N TYR A 231 -34.26 -34.56 37.41
CA TYR A 231 -33.22 -34.13 36.46
C TYR A 231 -33.77 -34.22 35.03
N ALA A 232 -33.71 -33.11 34.32
CA ALA A 232 -34.13 -33.00 32.92
C ALA A 232 -33.01 -32.41 32.06
N SER A 233 -33.22 -32.45 30.74
CA SER A 233 -32.38 -31.78 29.76
C SER A 233 -33.26 -30.88 28.89
N GLY A 234 -32.70 -29.79 28.40
CA GLY A 234 -33.45 -28.83 27.61
C GLY A 234 -32.61 -27.62 27.23
N THR A 235 -33.30 -26.58 26.77
CA THR A 235 -32.69 -25.32 26.37
C THR A 235 -33.48 -24.14 26.92
N PHE A 236 -32.82 -22.98 27.02
CA PHE A 236 -33.44 -21.70 27.30
C PHE A 236 -32.69 -20.58 26.56
N LEU A 237 -33.34 -19.44 26.37
CA LEU A 237 -32.70 -18.26 25.79
C LEU A 237 -31.90 -17.55 26.87
N GLY A 238 -30.58 -17.44 26.71
CA GLY A 238 -29.73 -16.67 27.61
C GLY A 238 -30.01 -15.18 27.53
N GLN A 239 -29.63 -14.43 28.55
CA GLN A 239 -29.75 -12.97 28.59
C GLN A 239 -28.79 -12.27 27.62
N ASP A 240 -27.75 -12.98 27.19
CA ASP A 240 -26.86 -12.58 26.09
C ASP A 240 -27.48 -12.81 24.69
N GLY A 241 -28.68 -13.40 24.62
CA GLY A 241 -29.40 -13.70 23.39
C GLY A 241 -29.03 -15.02 22.72
N SER A 242 -27.98 -15.73 23.18
CA SER A 242 -27.66 -17.06 22.68
C SER A 242 -28.56 -18.15 23.28
N THR A 243 -28.66 -19.32 22.63
CA THR A 243 -29.42 -20.46 23.17
C THR A 243 -28.54 -21.28 24.10
N TRP A 244 -28.88 -21.30 25.38
CA TRP A 244 -28.22 -22.10 26.40
C TRP A 244 -28.86 -23.49 26.47
N ALA A 245 -28.03 -24.51 26.64
CA ALA A 245 -28.44 -25.90 26.78
C ALA A 245 -28.03 -26.43 28.15
N TYR A 246 -28.90 -27.24 28.75
CA TYR A 246 -28.60 -27.97 29.97
C TYR A 246 -28.90 -29.46 29.80
N ALA A 247 -28.12 -30.29 30.47
CA ALA A 247 -28.40 -31.71 30.59
C ALA A 247 -28.32 -32.14 32.04
N ARG A 248 -29.27 -32.99 32.43
CA ARG A 248 -29.35 -33.59 33.77
C ARG A 248 -29.31 -32.52 34.87
N ALA A 249 -30.15 -31.50 34.73
CA ALA A 249 -30.30 -30.42 35.71
C ALA A 249 -31.71 -30.42 36.31
N ARG A 250 -31.80 -30.01 37.58
CA ARG A 250 -33.06 -29.73 38.30
C ARG A 250 -33.20 -28.23 38.55
N GLY A 251 -34.41 -27.75 38.76
CA GLY A 251 -34.71 -26.31 38.86
C GLY A 251 -35.46 -25.87 40.11
N ASP A 252 -35.66 -26.76 41.07
CA ASP A 252 -36.32 -26.49 42.35
C ASP A 252 -35.37 -26.00 43.45
N LEU A 253 -34.05 -26.07 43.21
CA LEU A 253 -33.03 -25.57 44.13
C LEU A 253 -32.40 -24.29 43.58
N SER A 254 -32.39 -23.22 44.37
CA SER A 254 -31.93 -21.90 43.94
C SER A 254 -30.88 -21.27 44.86
N ILE A 255 -30.07 -20.38 44.29
CA ILE A 255 -29.24 -19.41 45.01
C ILE A 255 -29.99 -18.07 45.10
N THR A 256 -30.28 -17.43 43.97
CA THR A 256 -31.11 -16.22 43.86
C THR A 256 -32.01 -16.30 42.63
N GLY A 257 -33.33 -16.32 42.81
CA GLY A 257 -34.24 -16.48 41.68
C GLY A 257 -34.14 -17.87 41.04
N ARG A 258 -33.91 -17.93 39.72
CA ARG A 258 -33.84 -19.18 38.95
C ARG A 258 -32.40 -19.66 38.92
N SER A 259 -32.17 -20.93 39.23
CA SER A 259 -30.82 -21.50 39.19
C SER A 259 -30.86 -22.96 38.72
N PRO A 260 -30.04 -23.36 37.74
CA PRO A 260 -29.87 -24.76 37.41
C PRO A 260 -29.04 -25.46 38.49
N THR A 261 -29.48 -26.65 38.90
CA THR A 261 -28.69 -27.55 39.75
C THR A 261 -28.31 -28.81 38.99
N LEU A 262 -27.02 -28.99 38.72
CA LEU A 262 -26.50 -30.12 37.98
C LEU A 262 -26.52 -31.40 38.82
N GLU A 263 -26.87 -32.52 38.19
CA GLU A 263 -26.84 -33.85 38.80
C GLU A 263 -25.43 -34.24 39.24
N LYS A 264 -25.35 -35.05 40.29
CA LYS A 264 -24.15 -35.75 40.75
C LYS A 264 -23.67 -36.87 39.80
N ALA A 265 -23.69 -36.65 38.50
CA ALA A 265 -23.40 -37.67 37.49
C ALA A 265 -22.58 -37.11 36.33
N LYS A 266 -21.75 -37.97 35.74
CA LYS A 266 -21.02 -37.64 34.52
C LYS A 266 -22.01 -37.23 33.40
N GLY A 267 -21.71 -36.12 32.74
CA GLY A 267 -22.51 -35.60 31.63
C GLY A 267 -23.62 -34.63 32.03
N ALA A 268 -23.72 -34.24 33.31
CA ALA A 268 -24.54 -33.10 33.71
C ALA A 268 -23.82 -31.79 33.34
N TYR A 269 -24.51 -30.87 32.65
CA TYR A 269 -23.91 -29.61 32.22
C TYR A 269 -24.90 -28.47 32.05
N ILE A 270 -24.36 -27.26 32.04
CA ILE A 270 -24.93 -26.03 31.46
C ILE A 270 -23.91 -25.53 30.43
N ARG A 271 -24.37 -25.22 29.22
CA ARG A 271 -23.55 -24.74 28.10
C ARG A 271 -24.23 -23.57 27.41
N SER A 272 -23.52 -22.47 27.19
CA SER A 272 -24.06 -21.35 26.41
C SER A 272 -24.19 -21.71 24.93
N GLY A 273 -24.87 -20.85 24.17
CA GLY A 273 -24.64 -20.79 22.73
C GLY A 273 -23.33 -20.06 22.42
N THR A 274 -23.17 -19.66 21.17
CA THR A 274 -22.06 -18.82 20.74
C THR A 274 -22.27 -17.39 21.22
N ILE A 275 -21.31 -16.84 21.97
CA ILE A 275 -21.33 -15.49 22.52
C ILE A 275 -20.22 -14.67 21.85
N PRO A 276 -20.50 -13.50 21.24
CA PRO A 276 -19.46 -12.68 20.60
C PRO A 276 -18.68 -11.84 21.62
N GLY A 277 -17.43 -11.49 21.31
CA GLY A 277 -16.66 -10.48 22.04
C GLY A 277 -15.76 -11.01 23.16
N GLY A 278 -15.38 -12.29 23.11
CA GLY A 278 -14.34 -12.87 23.97
C GLY A 278 -14.69 -12.96 25.46
N VAL A 279 -13.74 -13.48 26.24
CA VAL A 279 -13.79 -13.55 27.71
C VAL A 279 -12.41 -13.21 28.26
N ALA A 280 -12.31 -12.11 29.02
CA ALA A 280 -11.14 -11.66 29.79
C ALA A 280 -11.06 -12.29 31.19
N ALA A 281 -12.22 -12.50 31.81
CA ALA A 281 -12.37 -13.12 33.10
C ALA A 281 -13.81 -13.65 33.26
N LEU A 282 -13.97 -14.66 34.10
CA LEU A 282 -15.24 -15.26 34.48
C LEU A 282 -15.40 -15.23 35.99
N GLU A 283 -16.60 -14.90 36.45
CA GLU A 283 -17.03 -15.10 37.82
C GLU A 283 -18.39 -15.80 37.81
N LEU A 284 -18.66 -16.65 38.79
CA LEU A 284 -20.00 -17.21 38.99
C LEU A 284 -20.27 -17.51 40.46
N LYS A 285 -21.54 -17.48 40.85
CA LYS A 285 -21.99 -17.97 42.15
C LYS A 285 -22.35 -19.45 42.06
N TYR A 286 -22.01 -20.20 43.10
CA TYR A 286 -22.37 -21.59 43.21
C TYR A 286 -22.73 -21.98 44.64
N ARG A 287 -23.48 -23.07 44.78
CA ARG A 287 -23.77 -23.70 46.05
C ARG A 287 -23.71 -25.21 45.90
N LYS A 288 -23.05 -25.87 46.84
CA LYS A 288 -23.05 -27.33 46.97
C LYS A 288 -24.46 -27.80 47.38
N ALA A 289 -25.08 -28.65 46.56
CA ALA A 289 -26.47 -29.08 46.77
C ALA A 289 -26.61 -30.48 47.41
N ALA A 290 -25.51 -31.17 47.69
CA ALA A 290 -25.48 -32.48 48.32
C ALA A 290 -24.19 -32.68 49.14
N THR A 291 -24.02 -33.82 49.82
CA THR A 291 -22.87 -34.07 50.71
C THR A 291 -21.58 -34.43 49.95
N GLN A 292 -21.69 -34.95 48.72
CA GLN A 292 -20.57 -35.43 47.90
C GLN A 292 -19.63 -34.29 47.48
N PRO A 293 -18.31 -34.52 47.39
CA PRO A 293 -17.36 -33.49 46.96
C PRO A 293 -17.65 -33.02 45.52
N LEU A 294 -17.42 -31.73 45.25
CA LEU A 294 -17.64 -31.15 43.93
C LEU A 294 -16.41 -31.39 43.03
N ASN A 295 -16.64 -31.45 41.73
CA ASN A 295 -15.63 -31.35 40.69
C ASN A 295 -16.28 -30.88 39.37
N CYS A 296 -16.91 -29.70 39.43
CA CYS A 296 -17.54 -29.08 38.26
C CYS A 296 -16.45 -28.39 37.43
N ALA A 297 -16.19 -28.89 36.23
CA ALA A 297 -15.20 -28.35 35.32
C ALA A 297 -15.77 -27.21 34.47
N ILE A 298 -14.98 -26.16 34.31
CA ILE A 298 -15.33 -24.95 33.56
C ILE A 298 -14.45 -24.90 32.32
N HIS A 299 -15.08 -24.78 31.15
CA HIS A 299 -14.39 -24.66 29.88
C HIS A 299 -14.87 -23.44 29.13
N VAL A 300 -13.96 -22.87 28.34
CA VAL A 300 -14.26 -21.86 27.32
C VAL A 300 -13.74 -22.40 26.00
N ASN A 301 -14.58 -22.48 24.98
CA ASN A 301 -14.25 -23.06 23.66
C ASN A 301 -13.65 -24.48 23.76
N GLY A 302 -14.16 -25.29 24.70
CA GLY A 302 -13.69 -26.66 24.94
C GLY A 302 -12.38 -26.78 25.72
N THR A 303 -11.66 -25.68 25.98
CA THR A 303 -10.44 -25.66 26.80
C THR A 303 -10.80 -25.46 28.27
N ARG A 304 -10.26 -26.30 29.17
CA ARG A 304 -10.55 -26.21 30.61
C ARG A 304 -9.84 -25.02 31.23
N VAL A 305 -10.60 -24.07 31.76
CA VAL A 305 -10.11 -22.86 32.43
C VAL A 305 -10.11 -22.95 33.96
N GLY A 306 -10.78 -23.96 34.51
CA GLY A 306 -10.77 -24.22 35.95
C GLY A 306 -11.76 -25.30 36.39
N ALA A 307 -11.89 -25.46 37.71
CA ALA A 307 -12.94 -26.27 38.30
C ALA A 307 -13.31 -25.84 39.71
N ILE A 308 -14.56 -26.12 40.08
CA ILE A 308 -15.10 -25.95 41.42
C ILE A 308 -15.01 -27.29 42.14
N THR A 309 -14.13 -27.37 43.14
CA THR A 309 -13.82 -28.61 43.88
C THR A 309 -14.29 -28.60 45.33
N GLY A 310 -14.54 -27.42 45.90
CA GLY A 310 -14.90 -27.22 47.31
C GLY A 310 -16.32 -26.71 47.51
N GLY A 311 -16.80 -26.72 48.75
CA GLY A 311 -18.09 -26.16 49.14
C GLY A 311 -18.63 -26.76 50.43
N ASN A 312 -19.36 -25.96 51.20
CA ASN A 312 -19.92 -26.30 52.52
C ASN A 312 -21.46 -26.19 52.57
N GLY A 313 -22.12 -26.01 51.43
CA GLY A 313 -23.57 -25.81 51.33
C GLY A 313 -24.02 -24.36 51.43
N THR A 314 -23.11 -23.40 51.62
CA THR A 314 -23.41 -21.96 51.46
C THR A 314 -23.19 -21.50 50.03
N VAL A 315 -23.69 -20.31 49.72
CA VAL A 315 -23.37 -19.62 48.46
C VAL A 315 -21.92 -19.17 48.50
N LEU A 316 -21.16 -19.48 47.44
CA LEU A 316 -19.76 -19.14 47.26
C LEU A 316 -19.58 -18.58 45.85
N THR A 317 -18.50 -17.84 45.65
CA THR A 317 -18.12 -17.31 44.34
C THR A 317 -16.91 -18.07 43.83
N TRP A 318 -16.93 -18.44 42.55
CA TRP A 318 -15.75 -18.91 41.84
C TRP A 318 -15.33 -17.83 40.85
N THR A 319 -14.03 -17.53 40.81
CA THR A 319 -13.42 -16.62 39.84
C THR A 319 -12.40 -17.38 39.02
N SER A 320 -12.30 -17.03 37.74
CA SER A 320 -11.16 -17.40 36.93
C SER A 320 -9.96 -16.54 37.29
N GLY A 321 -8.76 -17.00 36.95
CA GLY A 321 -7.66 -16.07 36.68
C GLY A 321 -7.93 -15.25 35.42
N VAL A 322 -6.90 -14.58 34.90
CA VAL A 322 -7.00 -13.92 33.59
C VAL A 322 -7.19 -14.97 32.50
N LEU A 323 -8.22 -14.81 31.68
CA LEU A 323 -8.52 -15.62 30.51
C LEU A 323 -8.32 -14.73 29.28
N ASN A 324 -7.36 -15.01 28.40
CA ASN A 324 -7.12 -14.17 27.23
C ASN A 324 -7.77 -14.80 25.99
N ILE A 325 -9.09 -14.94 26.00
CA ILE A 325 -9.82 -15.69 24.96
C ILE A 325 -10.59 -14.72 24.08
N GLN A 326 -10.17 -14.61 22.82
CA GLN A 326 -10.72 -13.70 21.82
C GLN A 326 -11.88 -14.33 21.03
N GLY A 327 -12.61 -13.48 20.30
CA GLY A 327 -13.61 -13.89 19.30
C GLY A 327 -14.89 -14.47 19.89
N GLU A 328 -15.49 -15.42 19.17
CA GLU A 328 -16.68 -16.13 19.63
C GLU A 328 -16.33 -17.13 20.75
N VAL A 329 -17.15 -17.15 21.81
CA VAL A 329 -16.94 -18.02 22.97
C VAL A 329 -18.16 -18.90 23.26
N VAL A 330 -17.89 -20.12 23.72
CA VAL A 330 -18.87 -21.02 24.31
C VAL A 330 -18.41 -21.36 25.73
N LEU A 331 -19.24 -21.02 26.71
CA LEU A 331 -19.05 -21.35 28.12
C LEU A 331 -19.64 -22.72 28.42
N LEU A 332 -18.92 -23.56 29.16
CA LEU A 332 -19.37 -24.88 29.59
C LEU A 332 -19.04 -25.12 31.05
N PHE A 333 -20.06 -25.40 31.86
CA PHE A 333 -19.98 -25.80 33.26
C PHE A 333 -20.48 -27.23 33.36
N SER A 334 -19.65 -28.17 33.82
CA SER A 334 -19.95 -29.59 33.66
C SER A 334 -19.41 -30.47 34.78
N ASN A 335 -20.24 -31.41 35.23
CA ASN A 335 -19.78 -32.57 35.98
C ASN A 335 -19.33 -33.64 34.98
N ASN A 336 -18.09 -33.54 34.50
CA ASN A 336 -17.50 -34.49 33.53
C ASN A 336 -16.81 -35.71 34.17
N VAL A 337 -16.75 -35.73 35.49
CA VAL A 337 -16.34 -36.87 36.33
C VAL A 337 -17.39 -37.05 37.43
N ASN A 338 -17.24 -38.07 38.29
CA ASN A 338 -18.07 -38.19 39.48
C ASN A 338 -17.86 -36.96 40.37
N SER A 339 -18.90 -36.14 40.50
CA SER A 339 -18.95 -34.87 41.22
C SER A 339 -20.27 -34.80 41.98
N GLY A 340 -20.31 -34.04 43.08
CA GLY A 340 -21.55 -33.73 43.79
C GLY A 340 -22.48 -32.83 42.99
N ALA A 341 -23.73 -32.77 43.43
CA ALA A 341 -24.71 -31.86 42.84
C ALA A 341 -24.34 -30.40 43.17
N ILE A 342 -24.42 -29.52 42.17
CA ILE A 342 -24.01 -28.12 42.27
C ILE A 342 -25.08 -27.20 41.66
N THR A 343 -25.54 -26.22 42.44
CA THR A 343 -26.38 -25.12 41.95
C THR A 343 -25.47 -24.01 41.43
N LEU A 344 -25.74 -23.49 40.24
CA LEU A 344 -25.01 -22.39 39.59
C LEU A 344 -25.90 -21.17 39.46
N ASP A 345 -25.34 -19.98 39.61
CA ASP A 345 -26.07 -18.72 39.47
C ASP A 345 -25.13 -17.55 39.13
N ASP A 346 -25.68 -16.43 38.67
CA ASP A 346 -24.98 -15.17 38.41
C ASP A 346 -23.61 -15.35 37.71
N ILE A 347 -23.60 -15.93 36.51
CA ILE A 347 -22.38 -16.01 35.70
C ILE A 347 -22.11 -14.63 35.12
N SER A 348 -21.05 -13.97 35.56
CA SER A 348 -20.56 -12.75 34.96
C SER A 348 -19.27 -12.98 34.18
N TRP A 349 -19.12 -12.25 33.07
CA TRP A 349 -17.88 -12.25 32.31
C TRP A 349 -17.57 -10.87 31.78
N ILE A 350 -16.27 -10.58 31.71
CA ILE A 350 -15.76 -9.39 31.07
C ILE A 350 -15.47 -9.79 29.62
N GLY A 351 -16.06 -9.10 28.64
CA GLY A 351 -15.68 -9.27 27.23
C GLY A 351 -14.18 -9.04 27.05
N HIS A 352 -13.52 -9.82 26.21
CA HIS A 352 -12.08 -9.63 25.97
C HIS A 352 -11.88 -8.39 25.09
N SER A 353 -11.41 -7.29 25.69
CA SER A 353 -10.87 -6.15 24.95
C SER A 353 -9.36 -6.37 24.79
N PHE A 354 -8.92 -6.59 23.56
CA PHE A 354 -7.53 -6.39 23.21
C PHE A 354 -7.48 -5.58 21.92
N ALA A 355 -6.86 -4.41 21.98
CA ALA A 355 -6.27 -3.80 20.81
C ALA A 355 -4.84 -4.38 20.71
N PRO A 356 -4.48 -5.08 19.63
CA PRO A 356 -3.09 -5.36 19.30
C PRO A 356 -2.21 -4.14 19.54
N LEU A 357 -1.05 -4.35 20.16
CA LEU A 357 -0.11 -3.26 20.41
C LEU A 357 0.44 -2.78 19.06
N PRO A 358 0.60 -1.46 18.87
CA PRO A 358 1.26 -0.96 17.67
C PRO A 358 2.70 -1.47 17.65
N ALA A 359 3.14 -1.85 16.46
CA ALA A 359 4.52 -2.18 16.15
C ALA A 359 5.01 -1.24 15.05
N GLU A 360 6.19 -0.67 15.23
CA GLU A 360 6.85 0.07 14.16
C GLU A 360 7.48 -0.92 13.18
N VAL A 361 7.39 -0.66 11.88
CA VAL A 361 8.07 -1.44 10.84
C VAL A 361 9.07 -0.52 10.15
N THR A 362 10.31 -0.97 10.00
CA THR A 362 11.33 -0.27 9.21
C THR A 362 11.79 -1.17 8.08
N LEU A 363 11.68 -0.67 6.83
CA LEU A 363 12.14 -1.37 5.64
C LEU A 363 13.60 -1.04 5.33
N HIS A 364 14.36 -2.03 4.86
CA HIS A 364 15.78 -1.93 4.53
C HIS A 364 16.06 -2.51 3.13
N ASP A 365 17.28 -2.33 2.64
CA ASP A 365 17.73 -2.84 1.32
C ASP A 365 16.93 -2.30 0.12
N LEU A 366 16.44 -1.06 0.23
CA LEU A 366 15.58 -0.39 -0.77
C LEU A 366 16.33 0.12 -2.01
N SER A 367 17.66 -0.01 -2.06
CA SER A 367 18.44 0.30 -3.27
C SER A 367 19.34 -0.87 -3.60
N GLN A 368 19.08 -1.51 -4.75
CA GLN A 368 19.79 -2.70 -5.20
C GLN A 368 20.24 -2.53 -6.64
N THR A 369 21.18 -3.36 -7.09
CA THR A 369 21.59 -3.41 -8.51
C THR A 369 21.17 -4.75 -9.09
N TYR A 370 20.67 -4.73 -10.33
CA TYR A 370 20.30 -5.94 -11.06
C TYR A 370 21.48 -6.93 -11.14
N ASP A 371 21.29 -8.17 -10.72
CA ASP A 371 22.27 -9.25 -10.93
C ASP A 371 21.69 -10.52 -11.58
N GLY A 372 20.41 -10.50 -11.97
CA GLY A 372 19.70 -11.64 -12.54
C GLY A 372 18.97 -12.54 -11.52
N THR A 373 19.05 -12.27 -10.22
CA THR A 373 18.29 -12.96 -9.16
C THR A 373 17.21 -12.07 -8.51
N PRO A 374 16.27 -12.63 -7.70
CA PRO A 374 15.24 -11.85 -7.01
C PRO A 374 15.82 -10.83 -6.01
N ARG A 375 15.24 -9.63 -6.00
CA ARG A 375 15.66 -8.44 -5.23
C ARG A 375 14.71 -8.23 -4.05
N GLY A 376 14.87 -9.04 -3.00
CA GLY A 376 14.06 -8.91 -1.79
C GLY A 376 14.55 -7.78 -0.89
N VAL A 377 13.62 -7.05 -0.28
CA VAL A 377 13.90 -6.15 0.86
C VAL A 377 13.87 -6.93 2.17
N THR A 378 14.38 -6.33 3.24
CA THR A 378 14.24 -6.84 4.61
C THR A 378 13.48 -5.84 5.48
N ALA A 379 12.96 -6.31 6.61
CA ALA A 379 12.22 -5.47 7.57
C ALA A 379 12.64 -5.76 9.01
N THR A 380 12.65 -4.73 9.84
CA THR A 380 12.77 -4.84 11.31
C THR A 380 11.53 -4.28 11.98
N THR A 381 11.27 -4.72 13.20
CA THR A 381 10.11 -4.30 14.00
C THR A 381 10.52 -3.75 15.36
N ASP A 382 9.71 -2.85 15.91
CA ASP A 382 9.72 -2.50 17.34
C ASP A 382 8.31 -2.74 17.92
N PRO A 383 8.12 -3.74 18.80
CA PRO A 383 9.14 -4.59 19.41
C PRO A 383 9.81 -5.56 18.43
N PRO A 384 11.08 -5.95 18.67
CA PRO A 384 11.86 -6.75 17.74
C PRO A 384 11.39 -8.20 17.69
N GLY A 385 11.50 -8.81 16.50
CA GLY A 385 11.28 -10.24 16.30
C GLY A 385 9.88 -10.63 15.84
N LEU A 386 9.00 -9.64 15.57
CA LEU A 386 7.70 -9.89 14.95
C LEU A 386 7.89 -10.26 13.47
N ALA A 387 7.12 -11.24 13.00
CA ALA A 387 7.13 -11.61 11.58
C ALA A 387 6.53 -10.48 10.73
N VAL A 388 7.08 -10.27 9.53
CA VAL A 388 6.59 -9.25 8.58
C VAL A 388 6.41 -9.89 7.21
N ASP A 389 5.20 -9.81 6.67
CA ASP A 389 4.88 -10.20 5.30
C ASP A 389 5.21 -9.03 4.35
N LEU A 390 5.98 -9.31 3.30
CA LEU A 390 6.45 -8.30 2.35
C LEU A 390 5.80 -8.49 0.98
N THR A 391 5.37 -7.39 0.37
CA THR A 391 4.85 -7.37 -1.01
C THR A 391 5.56 -6.31 -1.85
N TYR A 392 5.58 -6.53 -3.16
CA TYR A 392 6.23 -5.72 -4.20
C TYR A 392 5.23 -5.49 -5.32
N ASP A 393 4.73 -4.28 -5.49
CA ASP A 393 3.58 -3.96 -6.37
C ASP A 393 2.38 -4.91 -6.13
N GLY A 394 2.16 -5.28 -4.87
CA GLY A 394 1.11 -6.23 -4.44
C GLY A 394 1.44 -7.72 -4.64
N SER A 395 2.59 -8.07 -5.23
CA SER A 395 3.06 -9.46 -5.37
C SER A 395 3.93 -9.86 -4.17
N THR A 396 3.80 -11.10 -3.69
CA THR A 396 4.71 -11.66 -2.66
C THR A 396 6.06 -12.12 -3.23
N ASN A 397 6.18 -12.22 -4.56
CA ASN A 397 7.44 -12.56 -5.21
C ASN A 397 8.30 -11.29 -5.39
N PRO A 398 9.56 -11.29 -4.92
CA PRO A 398 10.46 -10.16 -5.13
C PRO A 398 10.78 -9.93 -6.61
N PRO A 399 10.95 -8.67 -7.05
CA PRO A 399 11.25 -8.34 -8.43
C PRO A 399 12.66 -8.79 -8.83
N ILE A 400 12.85 -9.17 -10.10
CA ILE A 400 14.19 -9.51 -10.65
C ILE A 400 14.74 -8.34 -11.48
N ASN A 401 13.89 -7.69 -12.28
CA ASN A 401 14.32 -6.72 -13.27
C ASN A 401 14.65 -5.36 -12.65
N ALA A 402 15.43 -4.55 -13.38
CA ALA A 402 15.65 -3.17 -13.02
C ALA A 402 14.33 -2.37 -13.13
N GLY A 403 14.06 -1.50 -12.16
CA GLY A 403 12.80 -0.79 -12.03
C GLY A 403 12.62 -0.21 -10.63
N ASN A 404 11.50 0.49 -10.44
CA ASN A 404 11.04 0.95 -9.14
C ASN A 404 9.80 0.13 -8.77
N TYR A 405 9.77 -0.40 -7.56
CA TYR A 405 8.72 -1.30 -7.07
C TYR A 405 8.20 -0.79 -5.74
N ALA A 406 6.89 -0.63 -5.60
CA ALA A 406 6.27 -0.28 -4.33
C ALA A 406 6.38 -1.46 -3.36
N VAL A 407 7.00 -1.24 -2.22
CA VAL A 407 7.18 -2.24 -1.17
C VAL A 407 6.25 -1.93 -0.02
N VAL A 408 5.52 -2.94 0.45
CA VAL A 408 4.73 -2.85 1.68
C VAL A 408 5.11 -4.01 2.59
N GLY A 409 5.51 -3.71 3.82
CA GLY A 409 5.73 -4.69 4.89
C GLY A 409 4.64 -4.59 5.95
N THR A 410 4.00 -5.70 6.27
CA THR A 410 2.91 -5.80 7.25
C THR A 410 3.24 -6.81 8.34
N VAL A 411 3.11 -6.44 9.61
CA VAL A 411 3.31 -7.35 10.74
C VAL A 411 2.31 -8.50 10.71
N ASN A 412 2.80 -9.73 10.84
CA ASN A 412 2.04 -10.96 10.92
C ASN A 412 2.14 -11.55 12.34
N ASP A 413 1.43 -10.93 13.29
CA ASP A 413 1.35 -11.37 14.69
C ASP A 413 -0.06 -11.15 15.23
N SER A 414 -0.53 -12.03 16.12
CA SER A 414 -1.87 -11.92 16.72
C SER A 414 -1.98 -10.83 17.79
N ASN A 415 -0.85 -10.37 18.33
CA ASN A 415 -0.77 -9.42 19.44
C ASN A 415 -0.22 -8.06 19.04
N TYR A 416 0.37 -7.94 17.84
CA TYR A 416 0.97 -6.72 17.32
C TYR A 416 0.51 -6.42 15.91
N VAL A 417 0.53 -5.15 15.58
CA VAL A 417 0.11 -4.64 14.27
C VAL A 417 0.95 -3.45 13.88
N GLY A 418 1.35 -3.42 12.62
CA GLY A 418 2.22 -2.40 12.09
C GLY A 418 2.40 -2.61 10.60
N SER A 419 2.63 -1.52 9.89
CA SER A 419 3.04 -1.58 8.49
C SER A 419 3.95 -0.42 8.13
N ALA A 420 4.72 -0.60 7.07
CA ALA A 420 5.49 0.47 6.42
C ALA A 420 5.46 0.27 4.90
N SER A 421 5.48 1.37 4.15
CA SER A 421 5.66 1.36 2.70
C SER A 421 6.85 2.22 2.28
N ASP A 422 7.54 1.79 1.22
CA ASP A 422 8.62 2.54 0.58
C ASP A 422 8.85 2.02 -0.85
N ILE A 423 9.79 2.60 -1.60
CA ILE A 423 10.13 2.18 -2.96
C ILE A 423 11.45 1.42 -2.97
N LEU A 424 11.42 0.18 -3.46
CA LEU A 424 12.63 -0.54 -3.86
C LEU A 424 13.07 -0.05 -5.25
N VAL A 425 14.26 0.54 -5.32
CA VAL A 425 14.93 0.92 -6.56
C VAL A 425 15.93 -0.17 -6.97
N VAL A 426 15.64 -0.88 -8.05
CA VAL A 426 16.58 -1.82 -8.69
C VAL A 426 17.27 -1.12 -9.85
N ASN A 427 18.49 -0.67 -9.61
CA ASN A 427 19.34 -0.03 -10.61
C ASN A 427 19.75 -1.01 -11.71
N LYS A 428 19.95 -0.48 -12.93
CA LYS A 428 20.55 -1.26 -14.00
C LYS A 428 22.00 -1.62 -13.65
N ALA A 429 22.41 -2.83 -14.02
CA ALA A 429 23.82 -3.21 -13.98
C ALA A 429 24.61 -2.48 -15.06
N ASP A 430 25.89 -2.25 -14.79
CA ASP A 430 26.84 -1.77 -15.79
C ASP A 430 26.98 -2.79 -16.93
N GLN A 431 26.99 -2.26 -18.15
CA GLN A 431 27.17 -3.07 -19.35
C GLN A 431 28.48 -2.70 -20.03
N THR A 432 29.33 -3.69 -20.27
CA THR A 432 30.56 -3.52 -21.05
C THR A 432 30.44 -4.29 -22.36
N ILE A 433 30.76 -3.63 -23.47
CA ILE A 433 30.96 -4.28 -24.77
C ILE A 433 32.45 -4.41 -25.01
N THR A 434 32.93 -5.64 -25.12
CA THR A 434 34.34 -5.93 -25.40
C THR A 434 34.51 -6.29 -26.86
N PHE A 435 35.39 -5.55 -27.53
CA PHE A 435 35.83 -5.85 -28.89
C PHE A 435 37.18 -6.59 -28.82
N PRO A 436 37.28 -7.81 -29.35
CA PRO A 436 38.57 -8.47 -29.50
C PRO A 436 39.42 -7.70 -30.50
N ASN A 437 40.72 -7.56 -30.19
CA ASN A 437 41.69 -6.93 -31.09
C ASN A 437 41.82 -7.78 -32.38
N PRO A 438 41.54 -7.24 -33.58
CA PRO A 438 41.67 -7.98 -34.83
C PRO A 438 43.13 -8.21 -35.25
N GLY A 439 44.11 -7.64 -34.54
CA GLY A 439 45.52 -7.66 -34.91
C GLY A 439 45.84 -6.74 -36.11
N PRO A 440 47.10 -6.71 -36.56
CA PRO A 440 47.49 -6.00 -37.79
C PRO A 440 46.73 -6.53 -39.02
N GLN A 441 46.28 -5.64 -39.90
CA GLN A 441 45.51 -5.97 -41.09
C GLN A 441 46.05 -5.22 -42.32
N GLU A 442 46.04 -5.89 -43.47
CA GLU A 442 46.30 -5.24 -44.77
C GLU A 442 45.05 -4.47 -45.23
N THR A 443 45.22 -3.42 -46.02
CA THR A 443 44.10 -2.56 -46.46
C THR A 443 43.08 -3.27 -47.34
N THR A 444 43.44 -4.43 -47.90
CA THR A 444 42.57 -5.29 -48.70
C THR A 444 41.83 -6.36 -47.88
N ASN A 445 42.12 -6.49 -46.57
CA ASN A 445 41.55 -7.57 -45.76
C ASN A 445 40.07 -7.33 -45.44
N ARG A 446 39.33 -8.43 -45.37
CA ARG A 446 37.95 -8.45 -44.87
C ARG A 446 37.98 -8.85 -43.40
N VAL A 447 37.72 -7.90 -42.51
CA VAL A 447 37.74 -8.13 -41.06
C VAL A 447 36.35 -8.54 -40.57
N GLY A 448 36.26 -9.67 -39.88
CA GLY A 448 35.02 -10.08 -39.21
C GLY A 448 34.78 -9.24 -37.96
N LEU A 449 33.62 -8.60 -37.85
CA LEU A 449 33.22 -7.92 -36.63
C LEU A 449 32.78 -8.95 -35.59
N SER A 450 33.37 -8.88 -34.40
CA SER A 450 32.92 -9.64 -33.25
C SER A 450 33.01 -8.75 -32.01
N ALA A 451 32.13 -9.01 -31.06
CA ALA A 451 32.10 -8.32 -29.78
C ALA A 451 31.31 -9.20 -28.81
N THR A 452 31.60 -9.05 -27.52
CA THR A 452 30.86 -9.72 -26.45
C THR A 452 30.28 -8.67 -25.52
N ALA A 453 29.03 -8.86 -25.10
CA ALA A 453 28.40 -8.03 -24.08
C ALA A 453 28.50 -8.72 -22.71
N SER A 454 28.80 -7.96 -21.66
CA SER A 454 28.82 -8.50 -20.28
C SER A 454 27.46 -9.05 -19.83
N SER A 455 26.36 -8.67 -20.49
CA SER A 455 25.02 -9.20 -20.27
C SER A 455 24.76 -10.57 -20.90
N GLY A 456 25.68 -11.10 -21.70
CA GLY A 456 25.50 -12.34 -22.47
C GLY A 456 24.55 -12.23 -23.67
N GLN A 457 23.96 -11.06 -23.91
CA GLN A 457 23.14 -10.81 -25.10
C GLN A 457 24.02 -10.63 -26.35
N GLY A 458 23.47 -10.97 -27.52
CA GLY A 458 24.17 -10.80 -28.80
C GLY A 458 24.44 -9.33 -29.13
N VAL A 459 25.61 -9.05 -29.72
CA VAL A 459 25.97 -7.71 -30.21
C VAL A 459 25.62 -7.60 -31.68
N SER A 460 24.79 -6.63 -32.04
CA SER A 460 24.44 -6.32 -33.43
C SER A 460 25.32 -5.20 -33.96
N PHE A 461 25.81 -5.36 -35.19
CA PHE A 461 26.62 -4.37 -35.88
C PHE A 461 25.81 -3.75 -37.02
N ALA A 462 25.95 -2.44 -37.22
CA ALA A 462 25.44 -1.74 -38.39
C ALA A 462 26.56 -0.89 -38.98
N VAL A 463 26.68 -0.89 -40.32
CA VAL A 463 27.58 0.01 -41.04
C VAL A 463 26.79 1.27 -41.33
N VAL A 464 27.25 2.40 -40.81
CA VAL A 464 26.69 3.72 -41.11
C VAL A 464 27.63 4.36 -42.14
N SER A 465 27.19 4.42 -43.39
CA SER A 465 27.94 5.00 -44.52
C SER A 465 27.63 6.47 -44.74
#